data_AF-A0A8H7CWV5-F1
#
_entry.id   AF-A0A8H7CWV5-F1
#
_cell.length_a   1.000
_cell.length_b   1.000
_cell.length_c   1.000
_cell.angle_alpha   90.00
_cell.angle_beta   90.00
_cell.angle_gamma   90.00
#
_symmetry.space_group_name_H-M   'P 1'
#
loop_
_entity.id
_entity.type
_entity.pdbx_description
1 polymer ?
#
loop_
_entity_poly.entity_id
_entity_poly.type
_entity_poly.pdbx_seq_one_letter_code
_entity_poly.pdbx_strand_id
1 'polypeptide(L)'
;MTGMSLDALPLELLFNLPQHLHSIEDLLSLFSTCRTLFRACSNPNPKIVLRLAADSGRVFFRPHPHLLLAATARQLADWAVEEEHHRYLLEAAIHGGVEKLFELAIDVAGLSMDDIRRLYTYKCDVLNPLNRDLDITAGPASYYGMTVCNDPETALLSWAIYGELFHHSLELAYLPFPRYKPLSSIIRFKWFVYCMPDINSFNYMEFPRDERPQFFTKEADSRSQEYVDRTQQLSMNEAVHGFLSASSWKEELYESPSFQATSQSLHELYVYCAMHAGLKSLELLVPGGVEKLEPELDVIAAGIRTSVHEDGEKELQAGESLADSKAKRLLRLIGDPWLFNAYPTLTDDMNFTLWGTWPGDDDVDPLMRAIRTPPQKESAGPL
;
A
#
# COMPACT_ATOMS: atom_id res chain seq x y z
N MET A 1 10.06 -14.62 54.48
CA MET A 1 10.08 -13.55 53.47
C MET A 1 8.73 -13.58 52.76
N THR A 2 7.83 -12.67 53.10
CA THR A 2 6.56 -12.50 52.37
C THR A 2 6.90 -12.00 50.97
N GLY A 3 6.73 -12.85 49.96
CA GLY A 3 6.91 -12.44 48.57
C GLY A 3 5.95 -11.30 48.26
N MET A 4 6.45 -10.22 47.66
CA MET A 4 5.58 -9.18 47.12
C MET A 4 4.72 -9.82 46.03
N SER A 5 3.40 -9.87 46.24
CA SER A 5 2.47 -10.31 45.20
C SER A 5 2.37 -9.22 44.13
N LEU A 6 2.29 -9.62 42.87
CA LEU A 6 2.03 -8.71 41.75
C LEU A 6 0.71 -7.95 41.93
N ASP A 7 -0.26 -8.54 42.64
CA ASP A 7 -1.54 -7.91 42.97
C ASP A 7 -1.41 -6.74 43.95
N ALA A 8 -0.26 -6.60 44.62
CA ALA A 8 0.03 -5.49 45.51
C ALA A 8 0.67 -4.29 44.80
N LEU A 9 0.98 -4.41 43.49
CA LEU A 9 1.51 -3.29 42.71
C LEU A 9 0.41 -2.28 42.38
N PRO A 10 0.70 -0.97 42.42
CA PRO A 10 -0.19 0.06 41.89
C PRO A 10 -0.56 -0.21 40.43
N LEU A 11 -1.81 0.10 40.07
CA LEU A 11 -2.36 -0.14 38.73
C LEU A 11 -1.57 0.61 37.64
N GLU A 12 -1.02 1.77 37.99
CA GLU A 12 -0.16 2.60 37.13
C GLU A 12 1.12 1.87 36.70
N LEU A 13 1.69 1.03 37.57
CA LEU A 13 2.84 0.21 37.20
C LEU A 13 2.43 -0.95 36.30
N LEU A 14 1.24 -1.52 36.53
CA LEU A 14 0.70 -2.59 35.68
C LEU A 14 0.37 -2.09 34.26
N PHE A 15 -0.15 -0.87 34.11
CA PHE A 15 -0.39 -0.24 32.80
C PHE A 15 0.86 -0.10 31.94
N ASN A 16 2.04 -0.01 32.59
CA ASN A 16 3.31 0.12 31.92
C ASN A 16 3.92 -1.24 31.49
N LEU A 17 3.38 -2.38 31.94
CA LEU A 17 3.93 -3.70 31.61
C LEU A 17 4.05 -3.99 30.10
N PRO A 18 3.05 -3.65 29.24
CA PRO A 18 3.13 -3.95 27.81
C PRO A 18 4.37 -3.38 27.12
N GLN A 19 4.91 -2.24 27.59
CA GLN A 19 6.08 -1.61 26.97
C GLN A 19 7.37 -2.42 27.19
N HIS A 20 7.37 -3.36 28.13
CA HIS A 20 8.50 -4.20 28.49
C HIS A 20 8.40 -5.63 27.93
N LEU A 21 7.32 -5.94 27.19
CA LEU A 21 7.16 -7.24 26.52
C LEU A 21 7.95 -7.27 25.21
N HIS A 22 8.29 -8.47 24.75
CA HIS A 22 9.08 -8.68 23.55
C HIS A 22 8.24 -9.08 22.34
N SER A 23 7.01 -9.55 22.54
CA SER A 23 6.17 -10.04 21.46
C SER A 23 4.68 -9.90 21.75
N ILE A 24 3.84 -10.05 20.73
CA ILE A 24 2.40 -10.01 20.92
C ILE A 24 1.87 -11.24 21.68
N GLU A 25 2.58 -12.36 21.59
CA GLU A 25 2.31 -13.61 22.30
C GLU A 25 2.55 -13.44 23.81
N ASP A 26 3.58 -12.68 24.20
CA ASP A 26 3.81 -12.30 25.60
C ASP A 26 2.63 -11.50 26.15
N LEU A 27 2.09 -10.57 25.33
CA LEU A 27 0.94 -9.76 25.70
C LEU A 27 -0.32 -10.60 25.87
N LEU A 28 -0.58 -11.53 24.94
CA LEU A 28 -1.70 -12.47 25.04
C LEU A 28 -1.55 -13.41 26.24
N SER A 29 -0.32 -13.87 26.51
CA SER A 29 -0.02 -14.67 27.69
C SER A 29 -0.30 -13.88 28.97
N LEU A 30 0.13 -12.61 29.03
CA LEU A 30 -0.14 -11.71 30.15
C LEU A 30 -1.65 -11.56 30.40
N PHE A 31 -2.44 -11.40 29.34
CA PHE A 31 -3.91 -11.32 29.43
C PHE A 31 -4.54 -12.58 30.04
N SER A 32 -3.95 -13.75 29.82
CA SER A 32 -4.47 -15.03 30.30
C SER A 32 -4.11 -15.35 31.76
N THR A 33 -3.19 -14.61 32.37
CA THR A 33 -2.69 -14.92 33.72
C THR A 33 -3.70 -14.65 34.84
N CYS A 34 -4.27 -13.45 34.91
CA CYS A 34 -5.27 -13.08 35.91
C CYS A 34 -6.14 -11.89 35.45
N ARG A 35 -7.30 -11.72 36.11
CA ARG A 35 -8.25 -10.65 35.78
C ARG A 35 -7.69 -9.24 35.99
N THR A 36 -6.82 -9.06 36.97
CA THR A 36 -6.19 -7.75 37.27
C THR A 36 -5.28 -7.34 36.11
N LEU A 37 -4.38 -8.22 35.67
CA LEU A 37 -3.49 -7.98 34.54
C LEU A 37 -4.26 -7.84 33.23
N PHE A 38 -5.29 -8.66 33.00
CA PHE A 38 -6.18 -8.48 31.85
C PHE A 38 -6.78 -7.06 31.83
N ARG A 39 -7.38 -6.61 32.93
CA ARG A 39 -7.99 -5.28 33.00
C ARG A 39 -6.98 -4.16 32.83
N ALA A 40 -5.79 -4.28 33.45
CA ALA A 40 -4.73 -3.29 33.33
C ALA A 40 -4.16 -3.23 31.91
N CYS A 41 -3.98 -4.36 31.23
CA CYS A 41 -3.21 -4.40 29.99
C CYS A 41 -4.06 -4.55 28.72
N SER A 42 -5.38 -4.78 28.82
CA SER A 42 -6.26 -5.11 27.68
C SER A 42 -6.31 -4.06 26.56
N ASN A 43 -5.96 -2.80 26.86
CA ASN A 43 -5.92 -1.70 25.90
C ASN A 43 -4.53 -1.03 25.91
N PRO A 44 -3.49 -1.71 25.41
CA PRO A 44 -2.17 -1.10 25.32
C PRO A 44 -2.16 0.06 24.31
N ASN A 45 -1.18 0.94 24.42
CA ASN A 45 -0.95 1.97 23.41
C ASN A 45 -0.78 1.30 22.01
N PRO A 46 -1.48 1.77 20.96
CA PRO A 46 -1.40 1.19 19.62
C PRO A 46 0.02 1.07 19.04
N LYS A 47 0.94 1.98 19.42
CA LYS A 47 2.35 1.89 19.01
C LYS A 47 3.06 0.71 19.65
N ILE A 48 2.74 0.41 20.92
CA ILE A 48 3.28 -0.77 21.61
C ILE A 48 2.78 -2.03 20.93
N VAL A 49 1.49 -2.11 20.59
CA VAL A 49 0.93 -3.29 19.91
C VAL A 49 1.57 -3.49 18.53
N LEU A 50 1.73 -2.43 17.73
CA LEU A 50 2.41 -2.52 16.43
C LEU A 50 3.86 -3.00 16.58
N ARG A 51 4.62 -2.46 17.54
CA ARG A 51 5.98 -2.93 17.83
C ARG A 51 6.01 -4.41 18.22
N LEU A 52 5.14 -4.82 19.14
CA LEU A 52 5.04 -6.22 19.56
C LEU A 52 4.63 -7.14 18.40
N ALA A 53 3.76 -6.68 17.50
CA ALA A 53 3.38 -7.42 16.30
C ALA A 53 4.53 -7.51 15.28
N ALA A 54 5.31 -6.43 15.12
CA ALA A 54 6.51 -6.41 14.29
C ALA A 54 7.54 -7.44 14.77
N ASP A 55 7.78 -7.49 16.08
CA ASP A 55 8.70 -8.46 16.71
C ASP A 55 8.23 -9.93 16.51
N SER A 56 6.92 -10.15 16.40
CA SER A 56 6.30 -11.45 16.08
C SER A 56 6.11 -11.73 14.58
N GLY A 57 6.57 -10.81 13.73
CA GLY A 57 6.23 -10.76 12.30
C GLY A 57 6.56 -12.04 11.52
N ARG A 58 7.69 -12.66 11.82
CA ARG A 58 8.19 -13.85 11.13
C ARG A 58 7.36 -15.11 11.34
N VAL A 59 6.47 -15.12 12.33
CA VAL A 59 5.63 -16.29 12.63
C VAL A 59 4.18 -16.02 12.26
N PHE A 60 3.62 -14.90 12.75
CA PHE A 60 2.18 -14.64 12.64
C PHE A 60 1.81 -13.74 11.47
N PHE A 61 2.67 -12.79 11.10
CA PHE A 61 2.37 -11.75 10.12
C PHE A 61 3.19 -11.90 8.84
N ARG A 62 3.30 -13.13 8.34
CA ARG A 62 3.87 -13.39 7.01
C ARG A 62 2.96 -12.86 5.88
N PRO A 63 3.53 -12.52 4.71
CA PRO A 63 4.93 -12.19 4.51
C PRO A 63 5.26 -10.91 5.29
N HIS A 64 6.31 -11.00 6.10
CA HIS A 64 6.79 -9.87 6.89
C HIS A 64 7.83 -9.11 6.05
N PRO A 65 7.80 -7.77 5.99
CA PRO A 65 6.93 -6.85 6.75
C PRO A 65 5.59 -6.48 6.08
N HIS A 66 5.33 -6.97 4.86
CA HIS A 66 4.25 -6.50 3.98
C HIS A 66 2.85 -6.48 4.61
N LEU A 67 2.44 -7.52 5.37
CA LEU A 67 1.07 -7.54 5.93
C LEU A 67 0.84 -6.42 6.94
N LEU A 68 1.80 -6.19 7.84
CA LEU A 68 1.71 -5.11 8.81
C LEU A 68 1.87 -3.75 8.14
N LEU A 69 2.78 -3.65 7.16
CA LEU A 69 2.96 -2.44 6.39
C LEU A 69 1.68 -2.04 5.65
N ALA A 70 0.98 -2.98 5.00
CA ALA A 70 -0.30 -2.74 4.35
C ALA A 70 -1.34 -2.18 5.32
N ALA A 71 -1.40 -2.71 6.55
CA ALA A 71 -2.31 -2.24 7.58
C ALA A 71 -2.02 -0.81 8.07
N THR A 72 -0.77 -0.38 7.99
CA THR A 72 -0.31 0.94 8.49
C THR A 72 -0.05 1.96 7.38
N ALA A 73 -0.04 1.54 6.11
CA ALA A 73 0.38 2.36 4.98
C ALA A 73 -0.48 3.63 4.81
N ARG A 74 -1.79 3.54 5.07
CA ARG A 74 -2.67 4.72 5.04
C ARG A 74 -2.31 5.74 6.12
N GLN A 75 -2.12 5.30 7.37
CA GLN A 75 -1.69 6.18 8.47
C GLN A 75 -0.33 6.82 8.17
N LEU A 76 0.59 6.06 7.57
CA LEU A 76 1.89 6.56 7.14
C LEU A 76 1.75 7.60 6.02
N ALA A 77 0.86 7.40 5.06
CA ALA A 77 0.56 8.35 4.00
C ALA A 77 -0.08 9.63 4.54
N ASP A 78 -1.07 9.51 5.44
CA ASP A 78 -1.73 10.62 6.12
C ASP A 78 -0.70 11.50 6.85
N TRP A 79 0.14 10.87 7.66
CA TRP A 79 1.24 11.56 8.35
C TRP A 79 2.22 12.22 7.38
N ALA A 80 2.57 11.55 6.28
CA ALA A 80 3.53 12.06 5.31
C ALA A 80 3.04 13.32 4.58
N VAL A 81 1.74 13.44 4.29
CA VAL A 81 1.22 14.58 3.54
C VAL A 81 1.04 15.84 4.37
N GLU A 82 1.03 15.74 5.71
CA GLU A 82 0.84 16.85 6.65
C GLU A 82 1.96 17.91 6.57
N GLU A 83 3.22 17.48 6.44
CA GLU A 83 4.39 18.36 6.44
C GLU A 83 5.42 17.95 5.39
N GLU A 84 6.11 18.92 4.79
CA GLU A 84 7.17 18.66 3.80
C GLU A 84 8.33 17.85 4.41
N HIS A 85 8.63 18.07 5.69
CA HIS A 85 9.63 17.28 6.39
C HIS A 85 9.26 15.79 6.49
N HIS A 86 7.97 15.47 6.69
CA HIS A 86 7.50 14.09 6.75
C HIS A 86 7.61 13.40 5.38
N ARG A 87 7.34 14.13 4.28
CA ARG A 87 7.56 13.63 2.91
C ARG A 87 9.01 13.24 2.67
N TYR A 88 9.95 14.09 3.10
CA TYR A 88 11.37 13.79 3.03
C TYR A 88 11.73 12.51 3.80
N LEU A 89 11.20 12.35 5.02
CA LEU A 89 11.44 11.14 5.83
C LEU A 89 10.85 9.89 5.18
N LEU A 90 9.64 9.98 4.62
CA LEU A 90 9.01 8.89 3.86
C LEU A 90 9.85 8.52 2.64
N GLU A 91 10.29 9.50 1.84
CA GLU A 91 11.12 9.26 0.67
C GLU A 91 12.47 8.63 1.03
N ALA A 92 13.08 9.04 2.15
CA ALA A 92 14.31 8.45 2.68
C ALA A 92 14.10 7.00 3.12
N ALA A 93 12.98 6.71 3.78
CA ALA A 93 12.62 5.36 4.17
C ALA A 93 12.36 4.47 2.95
N ILE A 94 11.61 4.96 1.95
CA ILE A 94 11.39 4.27 0.67
C ILE A 94 12.72 3.94 -0.01
N HIS A 95 13.64 4.91 -0.10
CA HIS A 95 14.96 4.70 -0.71
C HIS A 95 15.80 3.63 0.03
N GLY A 96 15.53 3.44 1.33
CA GLY A 96 16.13 2.38 2.15
C GLY A 96 15.52 0.98 1.96
N GLY A 97 14.44 0.87 1.18
CA GLY A 97 13.71 -0.37 0.92
C GLY A 97 12.57 -0.65 1.90
N VAL A 98 11.86 -1.76 1.68
CA VAL A 98 10.60 -2.09 2.40
C VAL A 98 10.78 -2.21 3.91
N GLU A 99 11.94 -2.70 4.37
CA GLU A 99 12.26 -2.79 5.81
C GLU A 99 12.39 -1.40 6.44
N LYS A 100 13.07 -0.46 5.78
CA LYS A 100 13.19 0.93 6.26
C LYS A 100 11.88 1.67 6.22
N LEU A 101 11.06 1.41 5.20
CA LEU A 101 9.69 1.90 5.14
C LEU A 101 8.85 1.38 6.33
N PHE A 102 9.01 0.11 6.69
CA PHE A 102 8.29 -0.47 7.83
C PHE A 102 8.82 0.01 9.19
N GLU A 103 10.13 0.20 9.36
CA GLU A 103 10.71 0.86 10.54
C GLU A 103 10.06 2.24 10.78
N LEU A 104 9.95 3.05 9.72
CA LEU A 104 9.26 4.34 9.80
C LEU A 104 7.78 4.18 10.16
N ALA A 105 7.10 3.18 9.59
CA ALA A 105 5.70 2.90 9.91
C ALA A 105 5.50 2.58 11.41
N ILE A 106 6.42 1.83 12.04
CA ILE A 106 6.40 1.55 13.48
C ILE A 106 6.49 2.83 14.30
N ASP A 107 7.31 3.78 13.87
CA ASP A 107 7.54 5.04 14.58
C ASP A 107 6.31 5.97 14.53
N VAL A 108 5.56 5.97 13.43
CA VAL A 108 4.48 6.95 13.19
C VAL A 108 3.08 6.38 13.39
N ALA A 109 2.83 5.13 12.98
CA ALA A 109 1.51 4.51 13.00
C ALA A 109 1.24 3.74 14.30
N GLY A 110 0.02 3.22 14.44
CA GLY A 110 -0.34 2.31 15.52
C GLY A 110 -1.41 1.32 15.11
N LEU A 111 -1.44 0.16 15.78
CA LEU A 111 -2.47 -0.86 15.62
C LEU A 111 -3.09 -1.17 16.97
N SER A 112 -4.41 -1.24 17.06
CA SER A 112 -5.09 -1.75 18.25
C SER A 112 -5.10 -3.28 18.25
N MET A 113 -5.47 -3.90 19.38
CA MET A 113 -5.72 -5.35 19.42
C MET A 113 -6.88 -5.77 18.51
N ASP A 114 -7.84 -4.88 18.25
CA ASP A 114 -8.93 -5.13 17.31
C ASP A 114 -8.44 -5.10 15.86
N ASP A 115 -7.48 -4.23 15.53
CA ASP A 115 -6.82 -4.25 14.23
C ASP A 115 -6.05 -5.56 14.02
N ILE A 116 -5.35 -6.06 15.05
CA ILE A 116 -4.67 -7.36 14.97
C ILE A 116 -5.64 -8.51 14.71
N ARG A 117 -6.79 -8.52 15.40
CA ARG A 117 -7.85 -9.53 15.14
C ARG A 117 -8.39 -9.40 13.72
N ARG A 118 -8.68 -8.17 13.28
CA ARG A 118 -9.15 -7.89 11.92
C ARG A 118 -8.14 -8.35 10.87
N LEU A 119 -6.84 -8.10 11.07
CA LEU A 119 -5.80 -8.55 10.15
C LEU A 119 -5.67 -10.07 10.11
N TYR A 120 -5.82 -10.75 11.25
CA TYR A 120 -5.84 -12.20 11.28
C TYR A 120 -7.04 -12.76 10.48
N THR A 121 -8.24 -12.22 10.71
CA THR A 121 -9.44 -12.60 9.94
C THR A 121 -9.26 -12.30 8.45
N TYR A 122 -8.78 -11.10 8.11
CA TYR A 122 -8.45 -10.72 6.73
C TYR A 122 -7.49 -11.71 6.09
N LYS A 123 -6.44 -12.11 6.80
CA LYS A 123 -5.49 -13.09 6.30
C LYS A 123 -6.17 -14.42 5.98
N CYS A 124 -7.00 -14.92 6.89
CA CYS A 124 -7.67 -16.21 6.71
C CYS A 124 -8.75 -16.19 5.62
N ASP A 125 -9.56 -15.15 5.59
CA ASP A 125 -10.80 -15.10 4.80
C ASP A 125 -10.59 -14.45 3.44
N VAL A 126 -9.56 -13.62 3.28
CA VAL A 126 -9.31 -12.85 2.05
C VAL A 126 -7.96 -13.23 1.45
N LEU A 127 -6.87 -13.01 2.18
CA LEU A 127 -5.53 -13.17 1.61
C LEU A 127 -5.19 -14.62 1.26
N ASN A 128 -5.49 -15.58 2.15
CA ASN A 128 -5.18 -17.00 1.93
C ASN A 128 -5.93 -17.61 0.72
N PRO A 129 -7.24 -17.35 0.51
CA PRO A 129 -7.92 -17.74 -0.72
C PRO A 129 -7.31 -17.13 -1.98
N LEU A 130 -7.15 -15.80 -2.02
CA LEU A 130 -6.62 -15.11 -3.20
C LEU A 130 -5.17 -15.54 -3.52
N ASN A 131 -4.36 -15.76 -2.49
CA ASN A 131 -2.99 -16.28 -2.65
C ASN A 131 -3.00 -17.65 -3.33
N ARG A 132 -3.94 -18.53 -2.99
CA ARG A 132 -4.07 -19.85 -3.63
C ARG A 132 -4.47 -19.74 -5.08
N ASP A 133 -5.41 -18.85 -5.40
CA ASP A 133 -5.90 -18.65 -6.76
C ASP A 133 -4.81 -18.04 -7.65
N LEU A 134 -4.06 -17.06 -7.11
CA LEU A 134 -2.91 -16.49 -7.80
C LEU A 134 -1.76 -17.49 -7.93
N ASP A 135 -1.50 -18.34 -6.93
CA ASP A 135 -0.48 -19.39 -6.99
C ASP A 135 -0.77 -20.42 -8.11
N ILE A 136 -2.03 -20.82 -8.27
CA ILE A 136 -2.47 -21.71 -9.35
C ILE A 136 -2.31 -21.03 -10.73
N THR A 137 -2.55 -19.72 -10.80
CA THR A 137 -2.57 -18.97 -12.06
C THR A 137 -1.16 -18.60 -12.53
N ALA A 138 -0.33 -18.05 -11.63
CA ALA A 138 0.95 -17.44 -11.95
C ALA A 138 2.10 -17.89 -11.03
N GLY A 139 1.81 -18.63 -9.95
CA GLY A 139 2.80 -19.02 -8.95
C GLY A 139 3.48 -20.37 -9.17
N PRO A 140 4.23 -20.86 -8.16
CA PRO A 140 4.87 -22.17 -8.18
C PRO A 140 3.94 -23.35 -8.45
N ALA A 141 2.66 -23.23 -8.11
CA ALA A 141 1.66 -24.26 -8.39
C ALA A 141 1.11 -24.21 -9.83
N SER A 142 1.52 -23.24 -10.65
CA SER A 142 1.00 -23.08 -12.00
C SER A 142 1.38 -24.24 -12.93
N TYR A 143 0.39 -24.66 -13.74
CA TYR A 143 0.55 -25.76 -14.70
C TYR A 143 1.35 -25.38 -15.95
N TYR A 144 1.59 -24.09 -16.18
CA TYR A 144 2.23 -23.57 -17.40
C TYR A 144 3.75 -23.78 -17.45
N GLY A 145 4.33 -24.42 -16.44
CA GLY A 145 5.74 -24.81 -16.42
C GLY A 145 6.73 -23.65 -16.23
N MET A 146 6.23 -22.44 -15.99
CA MET A 146 7.02 -21.25 -15.68
C MET A 146 6.37 -20.54 -14.50
N THR A 147 7.04 -20.56 -13.34
CA THR A 147 6.69 -19.71 -12.21
C THR A 147 7.02 -18.28 -12.58
N VAL A 148 6.00 -17.42 -12.66
CA VAL A 148 6.23 -16.00 -12.92
C VAL A 148 6.08 -15.16 -11.66
N CYS A 149 5.26 -15.61 -10.71
CA CYS A 149 5.06 -15.00 -9.40
C CYS A 149 5.59 -15.90 -8.28
N ASN A 150 6.83 -15.66 -7.80
CA ASN A 150 7.44 -16.55 -6.80
C ASN A 150 6.79 -16.45 -5.42
N ASP A 151 6.23 -15.28 -5.08
CA ASP A 151 5.53 -15.02 -3.83
C ASP A 151 4.20 -14.29 -4.08
N PRO A 152 3.11 -15.04 -4.35
CA PRO A 152 1.79 -14.48 -4.62
C PRO A 152 1.23 -13.65 -3.46
N GLU A 153 1.50 -14.03 -2.22
CA GLU A 153 1.03 -13.31 -1.02
C GLU A 153 1.68 -11.92 -0.95
N THR A 154 2.99 -11.83 -1.22
CA THR A 154 3.70 -10.54 -1.29
C THR A 154 3.23 -9.68 -2.46
N ALA A 155 2.92 -10.28 -3.62
CA ALA A 155 2.34 -9.53 -4.74
C ALA A 155 0.98 -8.92 -4.34
N LEU A 156 0.06 -9.70 -3.78
CA LEU A 156 -1.24 -9.19 -3.31
C LEU A 156 -1.08 -8.06 -2.27
N LEU A 157 -0.16 -8.22 -1.32
CA LEU A 157 0.06 -7.19 -0.31
C LEU A 157 0.74 -5.95 -0.86
N SER A 158 1.63 -6.07 -1.84
CA SER A 158 2.24 -4.91 -2.50
C SER A 158 1.20 -4.08 -3.24
N TRP A 159 0.18 -4.72 -3.82
CA TRP A 159 -0.97 -4.04 -4.43
C TRP A 159 -1.72 -3.22 -3.39
N ALA A 160 -2.06 -3.85 -2.25
CA ALA A 160 -2.74 -3.17 -1.16
C ALA A 160 -1.89 -2.02 -0.59
N ILE A 161 -0.58 -2.22 -0.39
CA ILE A 161 0.35 -1.18 0.07
C ILE A 161 0.34 0.02 -0.87
N TYR A 162 0.42 -0.19 -2.19
CA TYR A 162 0.35 0.90 -3.16
C TYR A 162 -0.96 1.69 -3.02
N GLY A 163 -2.10 0.99 -2.97
CA GLY A 163 -3.42 1.60 -2.80
C GLY A 163 -3.56 2.41 -1.51
N GLU A 164 -3.02 1.92 -0.40
CA GLU A 164 -3.06 2.61 0.89
C GLU A 164 -2.05 3.78 0.97
N LEU A 165 -0.82 3.58 0.51
CA LEU A 165 0.26 4.56 0.60
C LEU A 165 0.02 5.76 -0.32
N PHE A 166 -0.58 5.53 -1.48
CA PHE A 166 -0.81 6.57 -2.50
C PHE A 166 -2.28 6.95 -2.63
N HIS A 167 -3.13 6.60 -1.65
CA HIS A 167 -4.57 6.86 -1.70
C HIS A 167 -4.89 8.33 -1.99
N HIS A 168 -4.14 9.31 -1.46
CA HIS A 168 -4.32 10.73 -1.78
C HIS A 168 -4.27 11.06 -3.28
N SER A 169 -3.45 10.35 -4.06
CA SER A 169 -3.38 10.53 -5.52
C SER A 169 -4.57 9.86 -6.21
N LEU A 170 -4.96 8.69 -5.72
CA LEU A 170 -6.03 7.87 -6.28
C LEU A 170 -7.41 8.46 -6.00
N GLU A 171 -7.58 9.08 -4.83
CA GLU A 171 -8.82 9.71 -4.38
C GLU A 171 -9.15 10.99 -5.16
N LEU A 172 -8.18 11.61 -5.84
CA LEU A 172 -8.43 12.71 -6.80
C LEU A 172 -9.38 12.26 -7.94
N ALA A 173 -9.29 10.97 -8.28
CA ALA A 173 -10.44 10.09 -8.53
C ALA A 173 -11.81 10.75 -8.53
N TYR A 174 -12.26 10.94 -7.30
CA TYR A 174 -13.65 11.02 -6.92
C TYR A 174 -13.88 12.00 -5.77
N LEU A 175 -12.82 12.62 -5.23
CA LEU A 175 -12.95 13.73 -4.31
C LEU A 175 -12.88 15.07 -5.07
N PRO A 176 -13.76 16.03 -4.74
CA PRO A 176 -13.83 17.30 -5.48
C PRO A 176 -12.58 18.17 -5.28
N PHE A 177 -11.97 18.12 -4.09
CA PHE A 177 -10.76 18.87 -3.79
C PHE A 177 -9.85 18.09 -2.84
N PRO A 178 -8.55 17.96 -3.15
CA PRO A 178 -7.60 17.40 -2.20
C PRO A 178 -7.46 18.31 -0.98
N ARG A 179 -7.55 17.73 0.21
CA ARG A 179 -7.22 18.44 1.47
C ARG A 179 -5.72 18.71 1.60
N TYR A 180 -4.91 17.80 1.08
CA TYR A 180 -3.46 17.84 1.11
C TYR A 180 -2.91 17.62 -0.28
N LYS A 181 -1.75 18.20 -0.57
CA LYS A 181 -1.03 17.88 -1.80
C LYS A 181 -0.73 16.37 -1.80
N PRO A 182 -1.05 15.59 -2.85
CA PRO A 182 -0.68 14.17 -2.88
C PRO A 182 0.84 13.97 -2.85
N LEU A 183 1.29 12.73 -2.61
CA LEU A 183 2.69 12.35 -2.80
C LEU A 183 3.05 12.44 -4.29
N SER A 184 4.29 12.84 -4.59
CA SER A 184 4.72 13.02 -5.98
C SER A 184 4.87 11.69 -6.72
N SER A 185 4.80 11.73 -8.04
CA SER A 185 5.10 10.63 -8.94
C SER A 185 6.51 10.07 -8.70
N ILE A 186 7.50 10.91 -8.38
CA ILE A 186 8.85 10.45 -8.01
C ILE A 186 8.78 9.49 -6.81
N ILE A 187 8.03 9.83 -5.75
CA ILE A 187 7.91 8.96 -4.58
C ILE A 187 7.23 7.63 -4.96
N ARG A 188 6.22 7.65 -5.85
CA ARG A 188 5.59 6.42 -6.38
C ARG A 188 6.57 5.54 -7.13
N PHE A 189 7.33 6.10 -8.08
CA PHE A 189 8.33 5.33 -8.83
C PHE A 189 9.47 4.84 -7.94
N LYS A 190 9.90 5.64 -6.95
CA LYS A 190 10.87 5.20 -5.94
C LYS A 190 10.34 4.02 -5.13
N TRP A 191 9.05 4.01 -4.79
CA TRP A 191 8.46 2.86 -4.10
C TRP A 191 8.58 1.58 -4.93
N PHE A 192 8.27 1.62 -6.23
CA PHE A 192 8.51 0.46 -7.10
C PHE A 192 9.98 0.06 -7.11
N VAL A 193 10.90 0.98 -7.38
CA VAL A 193 12.33 0.67 -7.52
C VAL A 193 12.95 0.11 -6.24
N TYR A 194 12.62 0.69 -5.08
CA TYR A 194 13.31 0.38 -3.83
C TYR A 194 12.52 -0.55 -2.90
N CYS A 195 11.19 -0.49 -2.87
CA CYS A 195 10.35 -1.33 -2.01
C CYS A 195 9.78 -2.56 -2.73
N MET A 196 9.76 -2.58 -4.06
CA MET A 196 9.46 -3.76 -4.88
C MET A 196 10.60 -4.00 -5.88
N PRO A 197 11.83 -4.31 -5.43
CA PRO A 197 12.98 -4.34 -6.33
C PRO A 197 12.84 -5.42 -7.41
N ASP A 198 13.20 -5.05 -8.64
CA ASP A 198 13.21 -5.95 -9.79
C ASP A 198 14.46 -5.73 -10.63
N ILE A 199 15.07 -6.84 -11.09
CA ILE A 199 16.28 -6.77 -11.93
C ILE A 199 16.07 -5.98 -13.22
N ASN A 200 14.90 -6.09 -13.85
CA ASN A 200 14.55 -5.33 -15.04
C ASN A 200 14.44 -3.86 -14.67
N SER A 201 13.81 -3.55 -13.54
CA SER A 201 13.68 -2.18 -13.09
C SER A 201 15.02 -1.47 -12.90
N PHE A 202 15.99 -2.13 -12.26
CA PHE A 202 17.34 -1.55 -12.17
C PHE A 202 18.05 -1.39 -13.51
N ASN A 203 17.79 -2.28 -14.48
CA ASN A 203 18.38 -2.17 -15.80
C ASN A 203 17.78 -1.00 -16.60
N TYR A 204 16.45 -0.85 -16.60
CA TYR A 204 15.77 0.20 -17.35
C TYR A 204 15.91 1.58 -16.70
N MET A 205 15.96 1.65 -15.37
CA MET A 205 16.29 2.88 -14.65
C MET A 205 17.81 3.19 -14.67
N GLU A 206 18.59 2.43 -15.46
CA GLU A 206 20.01 2.61 -15.69
C GLU A 206 20.85 2.68 -14.40
N PHE A 207 20.56 1.85 -13.40
CA PHE A 207 21.41 1.78 -12.21
C PHE A 207 22.73 1.08 -12.56
N PRO A 208 23.88 1.76 -12.37
CA PRO A 208 25.18 1.10 -12.41
C PRO A 208 25.19 -0.09 -11.45
N ARG A 209 25.87 -1.18 -11.84
CA ARG A 209 25.85 -2.44 -11.04
C ARG A 209 26.34 -2.23 -9.61
N ASP A 210 27.29 -1.34 -9.42
CA ASP A 210 27.89 -0.93 -8.15
C ASP A 210 27.08 0.09 -7.36
N GLU A 211 26.09 0.73 -7.99
CA GLU A 211 25.16 1.67 -7.35
C GLU A 211 23.81 1.04 -6.99
N ARG A 212 23.60 -0.24 -7.30
CA ARG A 212 22.38 -0.95 -6.90
C ARG A 212 22.30 -1.04 -5.37
N PRO A 213 21.09 -0.97 -4.80
CA PRO A 213 20.92 -1.02 -3.35
C PRO A 213 21.54 -2.29 -2.75
N GLN A 214 22.24 -2.13 -1.63
CA GLN A 214 22.94 -3.25 -0.99
C GLN A 214 21.98 -4.37 -0.56
N PHE A 215 20.73 -4.06 -0.21
CA PHE A 215 19.74 -5.08 0.13
C PHE A 215 19.51 -6.01 -1.07
N PHE A 216 19.37 -5.45 -2.27
CA PHE A 216 19.19 -6.22 -3.50
C PHE A 216 20.43 -7.05 -3.89
N THR A 217 21.64 -6.52 -3.67
CA THR A 217 22.87 -7.23 -4.05
C THR A 217 23.33 -8.26 -3.02
N LYS A 218 23.17 -8.01 -1.71
CA LYS A 218 23.61 -8.96 -0.66
C LYS A 218 22.79 -10.24 -0.67
N GLU A 219 21.50 -10.11 -0.97
CA GLU A 219 20.58 -11.24 -1.17
C GLU A 219 20.96 -12.11 -2.37
N ALA A 220 21.76 -11.57 -3.29
CA ALA A 220 22.22 -12.30 -4.45
C ALA A 220 23.35 -13.29 -4.18
N ASP A 221 24.19 -12.98 -3.20
CA ASP A 221 25.44 -13.68 -2.89
C ASP A 221 25.28 -14.67 -1.73
N SER A 222 24.20 -14.58 -0.96
CA SER A 222 23.94 -15.49 0.14
C SER A 222 23.58 -16.88 -0.39
N ARG A 223 24.46 -17.85 -0.14
CA ARG A 223 24.18 -19.30 -0.27
C ARG A 223 23.05 -19.80 0.65
N SER A 224 22.30 -18.90 1.29
CA SER A 224 21.11 -19.26 2.06
C SER A 224 20.05 -19.82 1.11
N GLN A 225 19.41 -20.91 1.53
CA GLN A 225 18.35 -21.59 0.79
C GLN A 225 17.07 -20.75 0.61
N GLU A 226 16.99 -19.55 1.17
CA GLU A 226 15.87 -18.63 0.94
C GLU A 226 16.07 -17.95 -0.42
N TYR A 227 15.33 -18.45 -1.41
CA TYR A 227 15.25 -17.86 -2.75
C TYR A 227 14.62 -16.48 -2.63
N VAL A 228 15.43 -15.43 -2.73
CA VAL A 228 14.93 -14.06 -2.80
C VAL A 228 14.39 -13.82 -4.19
N ASP A 229 13.11 -13.44 -4.27
CA ASP A 229 12.47 -13.05 -5.52
C ASP A 229 13.10 -11.76 -6.04
N ARG A 230 13.87 -11.85 -7.14
CA ARG A 230 14.47 -10.69 -7.81
C ARG A 230 13.59 -10.12 -8.92
N THR A 231 12.37 -10.64 -9.03
CA THR A 231 11.42 -10.40 -10.11
C THR A 231 10.07 -9.99 -9.53
N GLN A 232 10.06 -9.24 -8.42
CA GLN A 232 8.83 -8.88 -7.71
C GLN A 232 7.91 -8.00 -8.55
N GLN A 233 8.44 -7.04 -9.30
CA GLN A 233 7.61 -6.23 -10.20
C GLN A 233 7.10 -7.08 -11.35
N LEU A 234 7.91 -7.97 -11.93
CA LEU A 234 7.44 -8.89 -12.97
C LEU A 234 6.33 -9.81 -12.46
N SER A 235 6.47 -10.32 -11.24
CA SER A 235 5.46 -11.12 -10.54
C SER A 235 4.15 -10.35 -10.38
N MET A 236 4.24 -9.10 -9.93
CA MET A 236 3.10 -8.19 -9.86
C MET A 236 2.49 -7.92 -11.23
N ASN A 237 3.31 -7.69 -12.26
CA ASN A 237 2.86 -7.42 -13.62
C ASN A 237 2.00 -8.54 -14.18
N GLU A 238 2.41 -9.79 -13.99
CA GLU A 238 1.56 -10.94 -14.35
C GLU A 238 0.28 -11.01 -13.52
N ALA A 239 0.36 -10.73 -12.22
CA ALA A 239 -0.82 -10.67 -11.38
C ALA A 239 -1.82 -9.64 -11.94
N VAL A 240 -1.37 -8.43 -12.27
CA VAL A 240 -2.16 -7.34 -12.86
C VAL A 240 -2.78 -7.69 -14.21
N HIS A 241 -2.04 -8.36 -15.10
CA HIS A 241 -2.57 -8.69 -16.42
C HIS A 241 -3.55 -9.87 -16.41
N GLY A 242 -3.46 -10.75 -15.42
CA GLY A 242 -4.39 -11.87 -15.24
C GLY A 242 -5.40 -11.59 -14.13
N PHE A 243 -5.03 -12.01 -12.92
CA PHE A 243 -5.90 -12.07 -11.75
C PHE A 243 -6.39 -10.70 -11.30
N LEU A 244 -5.46 -9.75 -11.17
CA LEU A 244 -5.67 -8.37 -10.73
C LEU A 244 -6.01 -7.41 -11.91
N SER A 245 -6.66 -7.91 -12.96
CA SER A 245 -7.08 -7.12 -14.12
C SER A 245 -8.38 -6.34 -13.88
N ALA A 246 -8.53 -5.16 -14.51
CA ALA A 246 -9.75 -4.35 -14.38
C ALA A 246 -11.03 -5.08 -14.82
N SER A 247 -10.92 -6.04 -15.75
CA SER A 247 -12.03 -6.91 -16.13
C SER A 247 -12.54 -7.73 -14.94
N SER A 248 -11.66 -8.29 -14.11
CA SER A 248 -12.05 -9.08 -12.94
C SER A 248 -12.90 -8.26 -11.96
N TRP A 249 -12.49 -7.03 -11.61
CA TRP A 249 -13.29 -6.18 -10.72
C TRP A 249 -14.57 -5.73 -11.39
N LYS A 250 -14.56 -5.47 -12.69
CA LYS A 250 -15.78 -5.08 -13.40
C LYS A 250 -16.83 -6.19 -13.35
N GLU A 251 -16.41 -7.45 -13.46
CA GLU A 251 -17.30 -8.60 -13.32
C GLU A 251 -17.84 -8.71 -11.89
N GLU A 252 -16.98 -8.64 -10.87
CA GLU A 252 -17.41 -8.70 -9.46
C GLU A 252 -18.33 -7.53 -9.07
N LEU A 253 -18.01 -6.31 -9.52
CA LEU A 253 -18.78 -5.11 -9.21
C LEU A 253 -20.05 -4.97 -10.05
N TYR A 254 -20.23 -5.78 -11.09
CA TYR A 254 -21.33 -5.61 -12.05
C TYR A 254 -22.69 -5.62 -11.34
N GLU A 255 -22.90 -6.46 -10.33
CA GLU A 255 -24.18 -6.58 -9.64
C GLU A 255 -24.34 -5.59 -8.47
N SER A 256 -23.30 -4.83 -8.12
CA SER A 256 -23.36 -3.84 -7.03
C SER A 256 -24.38 -2.72 -7.34
N PRO A 257 -25.28 -2.39 -6.39
CA PRO A 257 -26.17 -1.23 -6.52
C PRO A 257 -25.42 0.07 -6.82
N SER A 258 -24.28 0.31 -6.17
CA SER A 258 -23.41 1.48 -6.38
C SER A 258 -22.87 1.56 -7.81
N PHE A 259 -22.47 0.43 -8.39
CA PHE A 259 -22.02 0.35 -9.78
C PHE A 259 -23.16 0.64 -10.76
N GLN A 260 -24.33 0.04 -10.55
CA GLN A 260 -25.51 0.23 -11.37
C GLN A 260 -26.07 1.67 -11.30
N ALA A 261 -25.93 2.32 -10.13
CA ALA A 261 -26.30 3.72 -9.94
C ALA A 261 -25.31 4.70 -10.59
N THR A 262 -24.12 4.22 -10.99
CA THR A 262 -23.11 5.02 -11.68
C THR A 262 -23.37 5.01 -13.19
N SER A 263 -23.24 6.17 -13.85
CA SER A 263 -23.45 6.25 -15.30
C SER A 263 -22.44 5.39 -16.06
N GLN A 264 -22.85 4.79 -17.19
CA GLN A 264 -22.00 3.88 -17.98
C GLN A 264 -20.66 4.50 -18.39
N SER A 265 -20.64 5.81 -18.67
CA SER A 265 -19.41 6.56 -19.01
C SER A 265 -18.43 6.73 -17.84
N LEU A 266 -18.85 6.40 -16.62
CA LEU A 266 -18.06 6.52 -15.38
C LEU A 266 -17.75 5.15 -14.77
N HIS A 267 -18.20 4.05 -15.38
CA HIS A 267 -17.96 2.69 -14.89
C HIS A 267 -16.47 2.35 -14.82
N GLU A 268 -15.68 2.74 -15.81
CA GLU A 268 -14.24 2.50 -15.80
C GLU A 268 -13.57 3.23 -14.64
N LEU A 269 -13.88 4.52 -14.46
CA LEU A 269 -13.37 5.31 -13.33
C LEU A 269 -13.75 4.68 -11.98
N TYR A 270 -14.99 4.25 -11.84
CA TYR A 270 -15.48 3.59 -10.63
C TYR A 270 -14.71 2.29 -10.34
N VAL A 271 -14.52 1.45 -11.35
CA VAL A 271 -13.73 0.21 -11.22
C VAL A 271 -12.30 0.54 -10.77
N TYR A 272 -11.65 1.54 -11.37
CA TYR A 272 -10.32 1.97 -10.95
C TYR A 272 -10.26 2.46 -9.49
N CYS A 273 -11.25 3.25 -9.05
CA CYS A 273 -11.31 3.70 -7.66
C CYS A 273 -11.47 2.53 -6.67
N ALA A 274 -12.32 1.55 -7.01
CA ALA A 274 -12.53 0.37 -6.18
C ALA A 274 -11.29 -0.54 -6.15
N MET A 275 -10.63 -0.72 -7.30
CA MET A 275 -9.39 -1.49 -7.45
C MET A 275 -8.24 -0.99 -6.57
N HIS A 276 -8.20 0.31 -6.30
CA HIS A 276 -7.13 0.91 -5.50
C HIS A 276 -7.57 1.34 -4.10
N ALA A 277 -8.67 0.76 -3.58
CA ALA A 277 -9.14 0.96 -2.21
C ALA A 277 -8.30 0.26 -1.12
N GLY A 278 -7.01 0.03 -1.37
CA GLY A 278 -6.07 -0.55 -0.41
C GLY A 278 -6.39 -2.00 -0.03
N LEU A 279 -6.39 -2.35 1.26
CA LEU A 279 -6.74 -3.71 1.70
C LEU A 279 -8.16 -4.11 1.28
N LYS A 280 -9.08 -3.14 1.24
CA LYS A 280 -10.48 -3.37 0.87
C LYS A 280 -10.64 -3.79 -0.59
N SER A 281 -9.73 -3.39 -1.48
CA SER A 281 -9.85 -3.75 -2.90
C SER A 281 -9.72 -5.26 -3.13
N LEU A 282 -8.94 -5.95 -2.29
CA LEU A 282 -8.81 -7.40 -2.33
C LEU A 282 -10.02 -8.09 -1.71
N GLU A 283 -10.67 -7.50 -0.70
CA GLU A 283 -11.91 -8.06 -0.15
C GLU A 283 -13.01 -8.12 -1.21
N LEU A 284 -13.03 -7.18 -2.17
CA LEU A 284 -13.99 -7.17 -3.28
C LEU A 284 -13.86 -8.40 -4.21
N LEU A 285 -12.72 -9.08 -4.20
CA LEU A 285 -12.47 -10.26 -5.04
C LEU A 285 -12.86 -11.59 -4.38
N VAL A 286 -13.32 -11.58 -3.12
CA VAL A 286 -13.80 -12.79 -2.46
C VAL A 286 -15.32 -12.84 -2.41
N PRO A 287 -15.95 -14.04 -2.40
CA PRO A 287 -17.39 -14.16 -2.33
C PRO A 287 -17.99 -13.42 -1.13
N GLY A 288 -19.01 -12.59 -1.36
CA GLY A 288 -19.64 -11.77 -0.32
C GLY A 288 -18.93 -10.43 -0.05
N GLY A 289 -17.79 -10.18 -0.71
CA GLY A 289 -16.96 -9.00 -0.51
C GLY A 289 -17.62 -7.69 -0.94
N VAL A 290 -18.29 -7.72 -2.10
CA VAL A 290 -19.02 -6.58 -2.65
C VAL A 290 -20.16 -6.17 -1.71
N GLU A 291 -20.96 -7.11 -1.24
CA GLU A 291 -22.09 -6.85 -0.33
C GLU A 291 -21.61 -6.30 1.02
N LYS A 292 -20.46 -6.80 1.51
CA LYS A 292 -19.84 -6.33 2.74
C LYS A 292 -19.36 -4.88 2.62
N LEU A 293 -18.84 -4.49 1.45
CA LEU A 293 -18.22 -3.19 1.20
C LEU A 293 -19.13 -2.20 0.44
N GLU A 294 -20.41 -2.55 0.25
CA GLU A 294 -21.37 -1.68 -0.45
C GLU A 294 -21.45 -0.25 0.14
N PRO A 295 -21.41 -0.02 1.47
CA PRO A 295 -21.40 1.33 2.02
C PRO A 295 -20.20 2.17 1.56
N GLU A 296 -19.02 1.57 1.42
CA GLU A 296 -17.82 2.24 0.91
C GLU A 296 -17.87 2.47 -0.60
N LEU A 297 -18.39 1.50 -1.34
CA LEU A 297 -18.65 1.60 -2.77
C LEU A 297 -19.63 2.75 -3.08
N ASP A 298 -20.65 2.92 -2.25
CA ASP A 298 -21.60 4.03 -2.33
C ASP A 298 -20.92 5.39 -2.17
N VAL A 299 -19.94 5.49 -1.26
CA VAL A 299 -19.14 6.70 -1.04
C VAL A 299 -18.29 7.01 -2.27
N ILE A 300 -17.65 6.00 -2.88
CA ILE A 300 -16.90 6.17 -4.14
C ILE A 300 -17.84 6.64 -5.26
N ALA A 301 -18.98 5.97 -5.45
CA ALA A 301 -19.97 6.33 -6.47
C ALA A 301 -20.47 7.77 -6.29
N ALA A 302 -20.80 8.16 -5.06
CA ALA A 302 -21.25 9.51 -4.72
C ALA A 302 -20.16 10.55 -4.97
N GLY A 303 -18.91 10.25 -4.62
CA GLY A 303 -17.76 11.11 -4.90
C GLY A 303 -17.57 11.32 -6.40
N ILE A 304 -17.58 10.25 -7.19
CA ILE A 304 -17.47 10.32 -8.65
C ILE A 304 -18.57 11.22 -9.22
N ARG A 305 -19.84 10.96 -8.87
CA ARG A 305 -20.96 11.79 -9.34
C ARG A 305 -20.79 13.26 -8.97
N THR A 306 -20.43 13.56 -7.72
CA THR A 306 -20.27 14.94 -7.24
C THR A 306 -19.14 15.66 -7.96
N SER A 307 -17.97 15.03 -8.03
CA SER A 307 -16.79 15.61 -8.66
C SER A 307 -16.98 15.86 -10.16
N VAL A 308 -17.76 15.02 -10.83
CA VAL A 308 -18.07 15.14 -12.26
C VAL A 308 -19.15 16.21 -12.52
N HIS A 309 -20.16 16.33 -11.66
CA HIS A 309 -21.22 17.35 -11.80
C HIS A 309 -20.71 18.78 -11.59
N GLU A 310 -19.80 19.01 -10.65
CA GLU A 310 -19.17 20.32 -10.43
C GLU A 310 -18.41 20.82 -11.66
N ASP A 311 -17.84 19.90 -12.45
CA ASP A 311 -17.09 20.20 -13.66
C ASP A 311 -17.98 20.32 -14.92
N GLY A 312 -19.09 19.58 -14.97
CA GLY A 312 -19.92 19.39 -16.16
C GLY A 312 -20.86 20.55 -16.55
N GLU A 313 -21.23 21.47 -15.66
CA GLU A 313 -22.18 22.54 -16.00
C GLU A 313 -21.59 23.68 -16.85
N LYS A 314 -20.26 23.75 -17.03
CA LYS A 314 -19.62 24.89 -17.74
C LYS A 314 -18.76 24.51 -18.95
N GLU A 315 -18.28 23.28 -19.07
CA GLU A 315 -17.22 22.92 -20.06
C GLU A 315 -17.61 21.86 -21.10
N LEU A 316 -18.88 21.48 -21.22
CA LEU A 316 -19.37 20.66 -22.35
C LEU A 316 -19.49 21.49 -23.64
N GLN A 317 -18.37 22.02 -24.13
CA GLN A 317 -18.20 22.45 -25.50
C GLN A 317 -17.06 21.64 -26.13
N ALA A 318 -17.32 21.02 -27.29
CA ALA A 318 -16.34 20.44 -28.21
C ALA A 318 -15.80 19.00 -27.97
N GLY A 319 -16.63 18.06 -27.51
CA GLY A 319 -16.39 16.62 -27.75
C GLY A 319 -15.19 15.98 -27.03
N GLU A 320 -14.52 16.69 -26.12
CA GLU A 320 -13.59 16.07 -25.16
C GLU A 320 -14.38 15.24 -24.14
N SER A 321 -13.82 14.10 -23.71
CA SER A 321 -14.38 13.32 -22.62
C SER A 321 -14.33 14.13 -21.33
N LEU A 322 -15.37 14.03 -20.51
CA LEU A 322 -15.46 14.68 -19.21
C LEU A 322 -14.31 14.25 -18.27
N ALA A 323 -13.83 13.01 -18.44
CA ALA A 323 -12.66 12.50 -17.74
C ALA A 323 -11.37 13.25 -18.13
N ASP A 324 -11.20 13.59 -19.41
CA ASP A 324 -9.99 14.24 -19.93
C ASP A 324 -9.88 15.70 -19.45
N SER A 325 -11.00 16.44 -19.44
CA SER A 325 -10.99 17.82 -18.93
C SER A 325 -10.64 17.86 -17.44
N LYS A 326 -11.30 17.00 -16.64
CA LYS A 326 -11.01 16.85 -15.22
C LYS A 326 -9.54 16.46 -15.02
N ALA A 327 -9.03 15.54 -15.82
CA ALA A 327 -7.65 15.12 -15.74
C ALA A 327 -6.67 16.29 -15.95
N LYS A 328 -6.83 17.06 -17.04
CA LYS A 328 -6.01 18.26 -17.32
C LYS A 328 -6.08 19.31 -16.21
N ARG A 329 -7.22 19.46 -15.54
CA ARG A 329 -7.37 20.37 -14.40
C ARG A 329 -6.62 19.86 -13.18
N LEU A 330 -6.76 18.58 -12.84
CA LEU A 330 -6.06 17.94 -11.72
C LEU A 330 -4.55 18.01 -11.89
N LEU A 331 -4.05 17.72 -13.09
CA LEU A 331 -2.62 17.84 -13.43
C LEU A 331 -2.07 19.24 -13.13
N ARG A 332 -2.82 20.28 -13.54
CA ARG A 332 -2.45 21.68 -13.25
C ARG A 332 -2.49 22.01 -11.76
N LEU A 333 -3.42 21.46 -11.00
CA LEU A 333 -3.56 21.70 -9.56
C LEU A 333 -2.42 21.05 -8.76
N ILE A 334 -2.06 19.82 -9.11
CA ILE A 334 -1.04 19.03 -8.42
C ILE A 334 0.34 19.62 -8.70
N GLY A 335 0.56 20.10 -9.94
CA GLY A 335 1.83 20.68 -10.35
C GLY A 335 2.97 19.66 -10.36
N ASP A 336 2.65 18.38 -10.52
CA ASP A 336 3.63 17.31 -10.70
C ASP A 336 3.90 17.13 -12.20
N PRO A 337 5.09 17.44 -12.70
CA PRO A 337 5.40 17.37 -14.12
C PRO A 337 5.45 15.92 -14.63
N TRP A 338 5.59 14.93 -13.74
CA TRP A 338 5.62 13.51 -14.09
C TRP A 338 4.33 12.81 -13.71
N LEU A 339 3.23 13.54 -13.59
CA LEU A 339 1.90 12.94 -13.53
C LEU A 339 1.32 13.05 -14.94
N PHE A 340 1.31 11.94 -15.69
CA PHE A 340 0.84 11.93 -17.08
C PHE A 340 -0.67 11.62 -17.18
N ASN A 341 -1.22 10.90 -16.20
CA ASN A 341 -2.64 10.64 -16.04
C ASN A 341 -3.08 11.20 -14.69
N ALA A 342 -4.24 11.85 -14.63
CA ALA A 342 -4.78 12.33 -13.36
C ALA A 342 -5.13 11.20 -12.39
N TYR A 343 -5.26 9.99 -12.91
CA TYR A 343 -5.53 8.77 -12.16
C TYR A 343 -4.38 7.79 -12.43
N PRO A 344 -3.23 7.97 -11.75
CA PRO A 344 -2.10 7.07 -11.95
C PRO A 344 -2.54 5.66 -11.54
N THR A 345 -2.33 4.71 -12.44
CA THR A 345 -2.59 3.30 -12.15
C THR A 345 -1.30 2.62 -11.73
N LEU A 346 -1.44 1.61 -10.87
CA LEU A 346 -0.31 0.74 -10.50
C LEU A 346 0.33 0.16 -11.77
N THR A 347 -0.49 -0.25 -12.75
CA THR A 347 -0.04 -0.82 -14.03
C THR A 347 0.85 0.14 -14.82
N ASP A 348 0.46 1.41 -14.94
CA ASP A 348 1.24 2.37 -15.70
C ASP A 348 2.56 2.70 -15.01
N ASP A 349 2.51 2.95 -13.70
CA ASP A 349 3.71 3.25 -12.93
C ASP A 349 4.70 2.07 -12.96
N MET A 350 4.19 0.85 -12.88
CA MET A 350 4.98 -0.37 -12.98
C MET A 350 5.54 -0.62 -14.38
N ASN A 351 4.77 -0.37 -15.44
CA ASN A 351 5.24 -0.51 -16.82
C ASN A 351 6.39 0.46 -17.12
N PHE A 352 6.30 1.67 -16.58
CA PHE A 352 7.40 2.62 -16.66
C PHE A 352 8.65 2.08 -15.95
N THR A 353 8.52 1.61 -14.71
CA THR A 353 9.70 1.12 -13.97
C THR A 353 10.26 -0.19 -14.50
N LEU A 354 9.42 -1.09 -15.05
CA LEU A 354 9.82 -2.39 -15.59
C LEU A 354 10.37 -2.34 -17.01
N TRP A 355 9.88 -1.42 -17.86
CA TRP A 355 10.13 -1.46 -19.30
C TRP A 355 10.61 -0.12 -19.86
N GLY A 356 10.75 0.91 -19.02
CA GLY A 356 11.07 2.27 -19.46
C GLY A 356 9.99 2.89 -20.34
N THR A 357 8.78 2.32 -20.36
CA THR A 357 7.69 2.80 -21.21
C THR A 357 7.03 3.99 -20.52
N TRP A 358 7.52 5.19 -20.84
CA TRP A 358 6.92 6.44 -20.38
C TRP A 358 5.87 6.92 -21.39
N PRO A 359 4.60 7.08 -20.99
CA PRO A 359 3.55 7.55 -21.89
C PRO A 359 3.55 9.08 -22.09
N GLY A 360 4.35 9.84 -21.35
CA GLY A 360 4.41 11.30 -21.49
C GLY A 360 5.36 11.77 -22.60
N ASP A 361 5.17 13.01 -23.05
CA ASP A 361 5.93 13.61 -24.16
C ASP A 361 7.33 14.13 -23.75
N ASP A 362 7.63 14.14 -22.45
CA ASP A 362 8.83 14.74 -21.88
C ASP A 362 10.07 13.83 -21.91
N ASP A 363 11.25 14.46 -21.80
CA ASP A 363 12.52 13.79 -21.60
C ASP A 363 12.47 12.93 -20.31
N VAL A 364 12.68 11.63 -20.47
CA VAL A 364 12.62 10.63 -19.40
C VAL A 364 13.90 10.68 -18.55
N ASP A 365 15.00 11.22 -19.06
CA ASP A 365 16.29 11.27 -18.37
C ASP A 365 16.24 12.06 -17.04
N PRO A 366 15.64 13.27 -16.98
CA PRO A 366 15.39 13.96 -15.71
C PRO A 366 14.61 13.13 -14.70
N LEU A 367 13.58 12.40 -15.13
CA LEU A 367 12.76 11.55 -14.26
C LEU A 367 13.58 10.38 -13.70
N MET A 368 14.26 9.64 -14.57
CA MET A 368 15.15 8.54 -14.17
C MET A 368 16.26 9.01 -13.23
N ARG A 369 16.81 10.22 -13.46
CA ARG A 369 17.79 10.83 -12.56
C ARG A 369 17.17 11.16 -11.20
N ALA A 370 15.97 11.72 -11.18
CA ALA A 370 15.28 12.06 -9.93
C ALA A 370 14.94 10.82 -9.09
N ILE A 371 14.56 9.71 -9.74
CA ILE A 371 14.29 8.42 -9.09
C ILE A 371 15.56 7.84 -8.46
N ARG A 372 16.70 7.90 -9.16
CA ARG A 372 18.00 7.43 -8.65
C ARG A 372 18.56 8.30 -7.54
N THR A 373 18.31 9.60 -7.58
CA THR A 373 18.92 10.56 -6.66
C THR A 373 18.39 10.34 -5.24
N PRO A 374 19.27 10.13 -4.24
CA PRO A 374 18.85 10.05 -2.85
C PRO A 374 18.08 11.32 -2.44
N PRO A 375 17.08 11.20 -1.55
CA PRO A 375 16.33 12.36 -1.10
C PRO A 375 17.28 13.38 -0.48
N GLN A 376 17.21 14.61 -0.96
CA GLN A 376 17.99 15.71 -0.41
C GLN A 376 17.13 16.41 0.63
N LYS A 377 17.67 16.59 1.84
CA LYS A 377 17.02 17.47 2.81
C LYS A 377 17.06 18.84 2.18
N GLU A 378 15.90 19.40 1.79
CA GLU A 378 15.85 20.78 1.34
C GLU A 378 16.61 21.60 2.38
N SER A 379 17.67 22.26 1.93
CA SER A 379 18.42 23.17 2.78
C SER A 379 17.41 24.24 3.16
N ALA A 380 16.83 24.12 4.35
CA ALA A 380 15.82 25.03 4.85
C ALA A 380 16.31 26.43 4.55
N GLY A 381 15.71 27.08 3.55
CA GLY A 381 16.02 28.45 3.24
C GLY A 381 15.82 29.22 4.55
N PRO A 382 16.69 30.19 4.90
CA PRO A 382 16.45 31.01 6.07
C PRO A 382 15.06 31.65 5.91
N LEU A 383 14.12 31.24 6.77
CA LEU A 383 12.78 31.81 6.87
C LEU A 383 12.84 33.27 7.32
#